data_AF-A0A2T2P1W5-F1
#
_entry.id   AF-A0A2T2P1W5-F1
#
_cell.length_a   1.000
_cell.length_b   1.000
_cell.length_c   1.000
_cell.angle_alpha   90.00
_cell.angle_beta   90.00
_cell.angle_gamma   90.00
#
_symmetry.space_group_name_H-M   'P 1'
#
loop_
_entity.id
_entity.type
_entity.pdbx_description
1 polymer ?
#
loop_
_entity_poly.entity_id
_entity_poly.type
_entity_poly.pdbx_seq_one_letter_code
_entity_poly.pdbx_strand_id
1 'polypeptide(L)'
;MDSLRRARATKADIESNLAILKPTKKASSGRKRVEDDEENHLIKKMRQEDHMEWGAIATYLNDERERRSEPATMTAAAVYSRFVRNGPRIAIANGEIGFDPQDYMHLRHPNRYLSGKPVAANARPNKRGREEQAGQIKGNIRPKGNYKEDMAELSSVDKTELLLDAVSDIEKHFWAMVADQLEKSSGKLYDPMAIQARYHQI
;
A
#
# COMPACT_ATOMS: atom_id res chain seq x y z
N MET A 1 10.49 -42.13 -22.08
CA MET A 1 11.91 -41.72 -21.97
C MET A 1 12.15 -40.27 -22.42
N ASP A 2 11.32 -39.70 -23.32
CA ASP A 2 11.52 -38.34 -23.84
C ASP A 2 11.09 -37.19 -22.92
N SER A 3 10.28 -37.43 -21.89
CA SER A 3 9.85 -36.40 -20.93
C SER A 3 10.98 -35.99 -19.97
N LEU A 4 11.70 -36.97 -19.41
CA LEU A 4 12.89 -36.71 -18.56
C LEU A 4 14.02 -36.01 -19.31
N ARG A 5 14.14 -36.27 -20.62
CA ARG A 5 15.12 -35.62 -21.49
C ARG A 5 14.75 -34.16 -21.75
N ARG A 6 13.46 -33.85 -21.89
CA ARG A 6 12.92 -32.49 -21.98
C ARG A 6 13.12 -31.72 -20.67
N ALA A 7 12.75 -32.30 -19.53
CA ALA A 7 12.93 -31.65 -18.22
C ALA A 7 14.41 -31.32 -17.91
N ARG A 8 15.34 -32.20 -18.31
CA ARG A 8 16.79 -31.94 -18.18
C ARG A 8 17.27 -30.83 -19.11
N ALA A 9 16.71 -30.71 -20.32
CA ALA A 9 17.02 -29.64 -21.25
C ALA A 9 16.51 -28.29 -20.74
N THR A 10 15.29 -28.23 -20.21
CA THR A 10 14.71 -27.01 -19.61
C THR A 10 15.52 -26.52 -18.41
N LYS A 11 15.98 -27.46 -17.56
CA LYS A 11 16.86 -27.14 -16.43
C LYS A 11 18.20 -26.52 -16.87
N ALA A 12 18.82 -27.08 -17.91
CA ALA A 12 20.07 -26.54 -18.45
C ALA A 12 19.88 -25.14 -19.07
N ASP A 13 18.71 -24.88 -19.68
CA ASP A 13 18.35 -23.59 -20.25
C ASP A 13 18.14 -22.51 -19.17
N ILE A 14 17.56 -22.89 -18.03
CA ILE A 14 17.40 -22.04 -16.84
C ILE A 14 18.77 -21.72 -16.22
N GLU A 15 19.65 -22.70 -16.09
CA GLU A 15 20.99 -22.51 -15.52
C GLU A 15 21.88 -21.60 -16.41
N SER A 16 21.66 -21.60 -17.73
CA SER A 16 22.39 -20.75 -18.67
C SER A 16 21.92 -19.28 -18.69
N ASN A 17 20.67 -19.01 -18.31
CA ASN A 17 20.08 -17.67 -18.19
C ASN A 17 20.35 -16.98 -16.83
N LEU A 18 21.12 -17.60 -15.93
CA LEU A 18 21.55 -17.06 -14.62
C LEU A 18 22.58 -15.91 -14.68
N ALA A 19 22.66 -15.13 -15.76
CA ALA A 19 23.40 -13.85 -15.76
C ALA A 19 22.80 -12.83 -14.76
N ILE A 20 21.57 -13.11 -14.32
CA ILE A 20 20.70 -12.42 -13.37
C ILE A 20 21.22 -12.40 -11.92
N LEU A 21 22.16 -13.29 -11.56
CA LEU A 21 22.69 -13.40 -10.18
C LEU A 21 23.95 -12.56 -9.92
N LYS A 22 24.43 -11.75 -10.88
CA LYS A 22 25.52 -10.81 -10.60
C LYS A 22 24.93 -9.50 -10.06
N PRO A 23 25.29 -9.05 -8.84
CA PRO A 23 24.76 -7.84 -8.24
C PRO A 23 25.32 -6.61 -8.96
N THR A 24 24.55 -6.11 -9.90
CA THR A 24 24.67 -4.84 -10.62
C THR A 24 24.34 -3.53 -9.88
N LYS A 25 24.21 -3.38 -8.56
CA LYS A 25 23.99 -2.10 -7.84
C LYS A 25 23.10 -1.05 -8.57
N LYS A 26 21.77 -1.08 -8.44
CA LYS A 26 20.97 0.10 -8.82
C LYS A 26 20.41 0.92 -7.66
N ALA A 27 20.48 2.25 -7.87
CA ALA A 27 19.95 3.38 -7.09
C ALA A 27 18.42 3.49 -7.08
N SER A 28 17.76 3.27 -5.95
CA SER A 28 16.30 3.24 -5.83
C SER A 28 15.65 4.52 -6.36
N SER A 29 14.65 4.41 -7.23
CA SER A 29 13.74 5.52 -7.53
C SER A 29 12.93 5.81 -6.27
N GLY A 30 13.45 6.73 -5.45
CA GLY A 30 12.79 7.17 -4.23
C GLY A 30 11.46 7.82 -4.59
N ARG A 31 10.35 7.30 -4.09
CA ARG A 31 9.11 8.06 -4.10
C ARG A 31 9.37 9.33 -3.29
N LYS A 32 9.05 10.49 -3.87
CA LYS A 32 9.06 11.76 -3.14
C LYS A 32 8.26 11.59 -1.86
N ARG A 33 8.80 12.04 -0.74
CA ARG A 33 8.07 11.92 0.53
C ARG A 33 6.85 12.84 0.41
N VAL A 34 5.77 12.46 1.07
CA VAL A 34 4.53 13.23 1.07
C VAL A 34 4.76 14.63 1.67
N GLU A 35 5.73 14.72 2.58
CA GLU A 35 6.18 15.96 3.21
C GLU A 35 6.95 16.88 2.24
N ASP A 36 7.45 16.36 1.10
CA ASP A 36 8.21 17.14 0.11
C ASP A 36 7.31 17.74 -0.99
N ASP A 37 6.00 17.44 -0.97
CA ASP A 37 5.04 17.92 -1.97
C ASP A 37 4.50 19.31 -1.56
N GLU A 38 4.93 20.33 -2.31
CA GLU A 38 4.57 21.74 -2.10
C GLU A 38 3.05 21.96 -2.06
N GLU A 39 2.28 21.19 -2.82
CA GLU A 39 0.83 21.34 -2.87
C GLU A 39 0.19 20.98 -1.52
N ASN A 40 0.73 19.97 -0.81
CA ASN A 40 0.21 19.59 0.50
C ASN A 40 0.52 20.65 1.56
N HIS A 41 1.69 21.30 1.48
CA HIS A 41 2.02 22.44 2.35
C HIS A 41 1.07 23.60 2.10
N LEU A 42 0.75 23.88 0.83
CA LEU A 42 -0.15 24.97 0.47
C LEU A 42 -1.57 24.73 0.95
N ILE A 43 -2.08 23.49 0.82
CA ILE A 43 -3.38 23.08 1.38
C ILE A 43 -3.41 23.30 2.90
N LYS A 44 -2.34 22.91 3.60
CA LYS A 44 -2.23 23.09 5.05
C LYS A 44 -2.26 24.57 5.42
N LYS A 45 -1.44 25.38 4.75
CA LYS A 45 -1.34 26.83 4.95
C LYS A 45 -2.68 27.53 4.74
N MET A 46 -3.29 27.35 3.56
CA MET A 46 -4.58 27.97 3.22
C MET A 46 -5.70 27.59 4.18
N ARG A 47 -5.64 26.38 4.75
CA ARG A 47 -6.64 25.96 5.73
C ARG A 47 -6.39 26.55 7.12
N GLN A 48 -5.14 26.56 7.57
CA GLN A 48 -4.79 26.93 8.95
C GLN A 48 -4.64 28.43 9.15
N GLU A 49 -3.98 29.11 8.20
CA GLU A 49 -3.66 30.54 8.27
C GLU A 49 -4.77 31.37 7.63
N ASP A 50 -5.19 31.00 6.41
CA ASP A 50 -6.14 31.79 5.63
C ASP A 50 -7.61 31.40 5.90
N HIS A 51 -7.83 30.32 6.66
CA HIS A 51 -9.15 29.77 7.00
C HIS A 51 -10.09 29.57 5.79
N MET A 52 -9.53 29.22 4.63
CA MET A 52 -10.31 29.04 3.41
C MET A 52 -11.18 27.77 3.46
N GLU A 53 -12.32 27.84 2.76
CA GLU A 53 -13.18 26.68 2.53
C GLU A 53 -12.56 25.71 1.52
N TRP A 54 -12.82 24.41 1.68
CA TRP A 54 -12.21 23.37 0.83
C TRP A 54 -12.47 23.56 -0.66
N GLY A 55 -13.65 24.08 -1.01
CA GLY A 55 -13.99 24.42 -2.40
C GLY A 55 -13.12 25.55 -2.95
N ALA A 56 -12.90 26.60 -2.17
CA ALA A 56 -12.07 27.74 -2.58
C ALA A 56 -10.60 27.32 -2.74
N ILE A 57 -10.09 26.47 -1.85
CA ILE A 57 -8.75 25.89 -1.95
C ILE A 57 -8.62 25.05 -3.23
N ALA A 58 -9.62 24.23 -3.57
CA ALA A 58 -9.60 23.42 -4.78
C ALA A 58 -9.59 24.28 -6.06
N THR A 59 -10.40 25.33 -6.12
CA THR A 59 -10.39 26.29 -7.24
C THR A 59 -9.02 26.94 -7.37
N TYR A 60 -8.45 27.46 -6.28
CA TYR A 60 -7.14 28.09 -6.30
C TYR A 60 -6.03 27.14 -6.82
N LEU A 61 -6.03 25.87 -6.38
CA LEU A 61 -5.06 24.87 -6.84
C LEU A 61 -5.24 24.51 -8.30
N ASN A 62 -6.48 24.45 -8.79
CA ASN A 62 -6.76 24.18 -10.20
C ASN A 62 -6.33 25.35 -11.08
N ASP A 63 -6.55 26.60 -10.65
CA ASP A 63 -6.08 27.80 -11.36
C ASP A 63 -4.54 27.80 -11.45
N GLU A 64 -3.85 27.44 -10.37
CA GLU A 64 -2.39 27.27 -10.35
C GLU A 64 -1.91 26.15 -11.28
N ARG A 65 -2.62 25.01 -11.30
CA ARG A 65 -2.33 23.89 -12.20
C ARG A 65 -2.55 24.28 -13.66
N GLU A 66 -3.61 25.02 -13.97
CA GLU A 66 -3.90 25.51 -15.32
C GLU A 66 -2.80 26.46 -15.81
N ARG A 67 -2.29 27.37 -14.95
CA ARG A 67 -1.11 28.20 -15.26
C ARG A 67 0.13 27.37 -15.60
N ARG A 68 0.27 26.19 -14.99
CA ARG A 68 1.37 25.24 -15.25
C ARG A 68 1.10 24.28 -16.41
N SER A 69 -0.05 24.42 -17.10
CA SER A 69 -0.51 23.48 -18.13
C SER A 69 -0.72 22.05 -17.61
N GLU A 70 -1.08 21.92 -16.33
CA GLU A 70 -1.45 20.66 -15.69
C GLU A 70 -2.98 20.51 -15.60
N PRO A 71 -3.51 19.26 -15.58
CA PRO A 71 -4.95 19.06 -15.52
C PRO A 71 -5.53 19.46 -14.16
N ALA A 72 -6.58 20.28 -14.20
CA ALA A 72 -7.40 20.74 -13.07
C ALA A 72 -8.22 19.59 -12.45
N THR A 73 -7.54 18.69 -11.76
CA THR A 73 -8.13 17.46 -11.18
C THR A 73 -8.54 17.61 -9.72
N MET A 74 -8.25 18.74 -9.07
CA MET A 74 -8.53 18.92 -7.65
C MET A 74 -10.01 19.18 -7.40
N THR A 75 -10.60 18.31 -6.59
CA THR A 75 -11.96 18.48 -6.06
C THR A 75 -11.87 18.84 -4.58
N ALA A 76 -12.91 19.48 -4.03
CA ALA A 76 -12.97 19.79 -2.59
C ALA A 76 -12.76 18.54 -1.72
N ALA A 77 -13.30 17.39 -2.14
CA ALA A 77 -13.12 16.11 -1.46
C ALA A 77 -11.68 15.59 -1.53
N ALA A 78 -10.99 15.79 -2.66
CA ALA A 78 -9.58 15.42 -2.82
C ALA A 78 -8.67 16.28 -1.91
N VAL A 79 -8.89 17.60 -1.89
CA VAL A 79 -8.17 18.53 -1.01
C VAL A 79 -8.36 18.17 0.46
N TYR A 80 -9.61 17.94 0.87
CA TYR A 80 -9.93 17.51 2.23
C TYR A 80 -9.21 16.20 2.59
N SER A 81 -9.28 15.19 1.70
CA SER A 81 -8.64 13.89 1.93
C SER A 81 -7.12 14.00 2.05
N ARG A 82 -6.49 14.87 1.23
CA ARG A 82 -5.06 15.18 1.31
C ARG A 82 -4.72 15.84 2.65
N PHE A 83 -5.48 16.85 3.07
CA PHE A 83 -5.24 17.53 4.35
C PHE A 83 -5.32 16.57 5.54
N VAL A 84 -6.35 15.72 5.61
CA VAL A 84 -6.53 14.79 6.75
C VAL A 84 -5.41 13.75 6.82
N ARG A 85 -4.95 13.25 5.67
CA ARG A 85 -3.90 12.21 5.63
C ARG A 85 -2.49 12.78 5.78
N ASN A 86 -2.22 13.92 5.16
CA ASN A 86 -0.87 14.47 5.00
C ASN A 86 -0.57 15.58 6.02
N GLY A 87 -1.60 16.30 6.48
CA GLY A 87 -1.48 17.38 7.47
C GLY A 87 -0.73 16.96 8.74
N PRO A 88 -1.06 15.82 9.39
CA PRO A 88 -0.30 15.31 10.54
C PRO A 88 1.17 15.07 10.25
N ARG A 89 1.46 14.50 9.08
CA ARG A 89 2.81 14.11 8.73
C ARG A 89 3.68 15.33 8.47
N ILE A 90 3.12 16.33 7.79
CA ILE A 90 3.75 17.64 7.59
C ILE A 90 3.94 18.36 8.91
N ALA A 91 2.94 18.35 9.79
CA ALA A 91 3.06 18.95 11.13
C ALA A 91 4.18 18.29 11.95
N ILE A 92 4.25 16.96 11.97
CA ILE A 92 5.33 16.21 12.64
C ILE A 92 6.69 16.54 12.02
N ALA A 93 6.79 16.61 10.69
CA ALA A 93 8.02 16.96 9.99
C ALA A 93 8.48 18.39 10.31
N ASN A 94 7.53 19.32 10.49
CA ASN A 94 7.79 20.70 10.89
C ASN A 94 8.03 20.87 12.40
N GLY A 95 7.90 19.80 13.20
CA GLY A 95 8.07 19.86 14.66
C GLY A 95 6.87 20.44 15.43
N GLU A 96 5.69 20.52 14.81
CA GLU A 96 4.46 20.96 15.47
C GLU A 96 3.93 19.82 16.36
N ILE A 97 4.24 19.89 17.66
CA ILE A 97 3.77 18.93 18.65
C ILE A 97 2.29 19.23 18.99
N GLY A 98 1.42 18.24 18.83
CA GLY A 98 0.00 18.32 19.20
C GLY A 98 -0.96 18.68 18.07
N PHE A 99 -0.52 18.64 16.82
CA PHE A 99 -1.41 18.84 15.68
C PHE A 99 -2.46 17.71 15.57
N ASP A 100 -3.74 18.03 15.78
CA ASP A 100 -4.87 17.14 15.47
C ASP A 100 -5.62 17.68 14.24
N PRO A 101 -5.70 16.94 13.12
CA PRO A 101 -6.52 17.32 11.97
C PRO A 101 -7.97 17.63 12.31
N GLN A 102 -8.51 16.98 13.34
CA GLN A 102 -9.91 17.13 13.76
C GLN A 102 -10.22 18.57 14.17
N ASP A 103 -9.24 19.32 14.67
CA ASP A 103 -9.39 20.72 15.10
C ASP A 103 -9.75 21.65 13.93
N TYR A 104 -9.36 21.24 12.72
CA TYR A 104 -9.57 21.98 11.48
C TYR A 104 -10.69 21.38 10.61
N MET A 105 -11.35 20.33 11.12
CA MET A 105 -12.52 19.70 10.52
C MET A 105 -13.81 20.34 11.06
N HIS A 106 -14.85 20.34 10.22
CA HIS A 106 -16.19 20.75 10.62
C HIS A 106 -16.86 19.76 11.59
N LEU A 107 -16.30 18.55 11.74
CA LEU A 107 -16.74 17.53 12.69
C LEU A 107 -16.06 17.75 14.06
N ARG A 108 -16.36 18.87 14.73
CA ARG A 108 -15.89 19.07 16.10
C ARG A 108 -16.50 17.98 16.99
N HIS A 109 -15.66 17.22 17.70
CA HIS A 109 -16.14 16.36 18.78
C HIS A 109 -16.49 17.25 19.98
N PRO A 110 -17.79 17.45 20.31
CA PRO A 110 -18.18 18.33 21.41
C PRO A 110 -17.59 17.89 22.77
N ASN A 111 -17.12 16.64 22.87
CA ASN A 111 -16.63 16.06 24.12
C ASN A 111 -15.11 16.13 24.32
N ARG A 112 -14.32 16.68 23.36
CA ARG A 112 -12.84 16.71 23.47
C ARG A 112 -12.25 18.04 23.93
N TYR A 113 -13.03 19.12 23.93
CA TYR A 113 -12.61 20.39 24.53
C TYR A 113 -13.28 20.55 25.89
N LEU A 114 -12.54 20.28 26.96
CA LEU A 114 -12.87 20.73 28.31
C LEU A 114 -12.68 22.25 28.39
N SER A 115 -13.58 23.03 27.78
CA SER A 115 -13.70 24.45 28.13
C SER A 115 -14.54 24.55 29.41
N GLY A 116 -13.95 25.15 30.44
CA GLY A 116 -14.52 25.19 31.78
C GLY A 116 -15.84 25.96 31.84
N LYS A 117 -16.93 25.28 32.21
CA LYS A 117 -17.59 25.37 33.53
C LYS A 117 -18.82 24.46 33.57
N PRO A 118 -19.24 24.03 34.78
CA PRO A 118 -20.10 22.87 34.98
C PRO A 118 -21.57 23.23 34.84
N VAL A 119 -22.42 22.23 34.54
CA VAL A 119 -23.64 21.87 35.26
C VAL A 119 -24.53 20.97 34.37
N ALA A 120 -24.84 19.80 34.95
CA ALA A 120 -26.03 18.96 34.78
C ALA A 120 -26.39 18.34 33.41
N ALA A 121 -26.28 17.00 33.46
CA ALA A 121 -27.36 16.04 33.24
C ALA A 121 -27.67 15.54 31.82
N ASN A 122 -27.59 14.21 31.72
CA ASN A 122 -28.32 13.32 30.81
C ASN A 122 -27.85 13.22 29.35
N ALA A 123 -26.76 12.49 29.14
CA ALA A 123 -26.60 11.70 27.91
C ALA A 123 -26.12 10.28 28.27
N ARG A 124 -27.06 9.33 28.26
CA ARG A 124 -26.80 7.91 28.49
C ARG A 124 -25.83 7.37 27.42
N PRO A 125 -24.79 6.58 27.77
CA PRO A 125 -24.04 5.85 26.77
C PRO A 125 -24.91 4.71 26.24
N ASN A 126 -25.23 4.74 24.93
CA ASN A 126 -25.78 3.59 24.23
C ASN A 126 -24.72 2.49 24.16
N LYS A 127 -24.68 1.70 25.22
CA LYS A 127 -24.03 0.40 25.32
C LYS A 127 -24.82 -0.53 24.39
N ARG A 128 -24.45 -0.59 23.10
CA ARG A 128 -24.88 -1.69 22.23
C ARG A 128 -24.16 -2.94 22.70
N GLY A 129 -24.82 -3.67 23.60
CA GLY A 129 -24.53 -5.07 23.83
C GLY A 129 -24.73 -5.83 22.54
N ARG A 130 -23.68 -6.53 22.10
CA ARG A 130 -23.84 -7.78 21.37
C ARG A 130 -23.07 -8.82 22.14
N GLU A 131 -23.80 -9.37 23.10
CA GLU A 131 -23.48 -10.55 23.87
C GLU A 131 -23.40 -11.75 22.91
N GLU A 132 -22.38 -12.58 23.12
CA GLU A 132 -22.34 -14.01 22.83
C GLU A 132 -22.70 -14.49 21.41
N GLN A 133 -21.68 -14.47 20.55
CA GLN A 133 -21.37 -15.63 19.71
C GLN A 133 -19.86 -15.71 19.53
N ALA A 134 -19.16 -16.13 20.59
CA ALA A 134 -17.81 -16.68 20.50
C ALA A 134 -17.86 -18.11 19.93
N GLY A 135 -18.56 -18.29 18.81
CA GLY A 135 -18.39 -19.43 17.95
C GLY A 135 -17.04 -19.26 17.26
N GLN A 136 -16.03 -19.96 17.77
CA GLN A 136 -14.72 -20.10 17.14
C GLN A 136 -14.85 -20.15 15.60
N ILE A 137 -14.28 -19.16 14.92
CA ILE A 137 -13.98 -19.25 13.49
C ILE A 137 -12.86 -20.31 13.34
N LYS A 138 -13.23 -21.59 13.44
CA LYS A 138 -12.35 -22.77 13.29
C LYS A 138 -12.52 -23.43 11.91
N GLY A 139 -13.04 -22.69 10.93
CA GLY A 139 -13.55 -23.29 9.68
C GLY A 139 -12.65 -23.19 8.46
N ASN A 140 -11.54 -22.44 8.46
CA ASN A 140 -10.82 -22.16 7.21
C ASN A 140 -9.28 -22.18 7.35
N ILE A 141 -8.76 -22.96 8.28
CA ILE A 141 -7.31 -23.17 8.39
C ILE A 141 -7.00 -24.49 7.70
N ARG A 142 -6.38 -24.42 6.52
CA ARG A 142 -5.89 -25.62 5.81
C ARG A 142 -4.88 -26.34 6.72
N PRO A 143 -5.02 -27.66 6.95
CA PRO A 143 -4.01 -28.40 7.70
C PRO A 143 -2.66 -28.33 6.96
N LYS A 144 -1.56 -28.21 7.70
CA LYS A 144 -0.21 -28.27 7.10
C LYS A 144 0.02 -29.68 6.55
N GLY A 145 0.51 -29.76 5.31
CA GLY A 145 0.85 -31.03 4.66
C GLY A 145 1.95 -31.81 5.40
N ASN A 146 1.98 -33.12 5.20
CA ASN A 146 2.98 -34.01 5.79
C ASN A 146 4.11 -34.26 4.80
N TYR A 147 5.28 -33.70 5.09
CA TYR A 147 6.45 -33.70 4.21
C TYR A 147 6.80 -35.08 3.60
N LYS A 148 6.70 -36.17 4.39
CA LYS A 148 7.07 -37.51 3.90
C LYS A 148 6.06 -38.08 2.92
N GLU A 149 4.77 -37.83 3.15
CA GLU A 149 3.69 -38.28 2.28
C GLU A 149 3.65 -37.43 0.99
N ASP A 150 3.81 -36.12 1.13
CA ASP A 150 3.84 -35.18 0.00
C ASP A 150 5.02 -35.47 -0.94
N MET A 151 6.21 -35.80 -0.41
CA MET A 151 7.37 -36.19 -1.23
C MET A 151 7.16 -37.51 -1.98
N ALA A 152 6.48 -38.47 -1.37
CA ALA A 152 6.14 -39.73 -2.04
C ALA A 152 5.14 -39.49 -3.17
N GLU A 153 4.13 -38.64 -2.97
CA GLU A 153 3.16 -38.27 -4.01
C GLU A 153 3.82 -37.50 -5.17
N LEU A 154 4.67 -36.53 -4.85
CA LEU A 154 5.38 -35.70 -5.83
C LEU A 154 6.42 -36.50 -6.65
N SER A 155 6.85 -37.68 -6.17
CA SER A 155 7.77 -38.55 -6.91
C SER A 155 7.13 -39.31 -8.08
N SER A 156 5.79 -39.29 -8.17
CA SER A 156 5.08 -39.84 -9.32
C SER A 156 5.29 -38.97 -10.57
N VAL A 157 5.27 -39.61 -11.75
CA VAL A 157 5.59 -38.94 -13.03
C VAL A 157 4.63 -37.80 -13.31
N ASP A 158 3.32 -38.04 -13.21
CA ASP A 158 2.29 -37.04 -13.50
C ASP A 158 2.39 -35.83 -12.56
N LYS A 159 2.72 -36.04 -11.27
CA LYS A 159 2.87 -34.97 -10.28
C LYS A 159 4.19 -34.23 -10.44
N THR A 160 5.24 -34.90 -10.90
CA THR A 160 6.52 -34.27 -11.23
C THR A 160 6.36 -33.33 -12.43
N GLU A 161 5.63 -33.75 -13.47
CA GLU A 161 5.31 -32.89 -14.62
C GLU A 161 4.47 -31.69 -14.19
N LEU A 162 3.43 -31.91 -13.38
CA LEU A 162 2.61 -30.83 -12.81
C LEU A 162 3.43 -29.85 -11.95
N LEU A 163 4.41 -30.35 -11.19
CA LEU A 163 5.32 -29.52 -10.41
C LEU A 163 6.22 -28.67 -11.31
N LEU A 164 6.76 -29.25 -12.38
CA LEU A 164 7.60 -28.52 -13.34
C LEU A 164 6.81 -27.46 -14.10
N ASP A 165 5.58 -27.76 -14.50
CA ASP A 165 4.66 -26.79 -15.11
C ASP A 165 4.33 -25.66 -14.13
N ALA A 166 4.01 -25.99 -12.88
CA ALA A 166 3.75 -25.00 -11.84
C ALA A 166 4.98 -24.12 -11.54
N VAL A 167 6.18 -24.70 -11.53
CA VAL A 167 7.43 -23.94 -11.38
C VAL A 167 7.67 -23.04 -12.60
N SER A 168 7.47 -23.55 -13.82
CA SER A 168 7.60 -22.75 -15.05
C SER A 168 6.61 -21.58 -15.09
N ASP A 169 5.38 -21.81 -14.66
CA ASP A 169 4.37 -20.75 -14.57
C ASP A 169 4.72 -19.74 -13.47
N ILE A 170 5.24 -20.19 -12.34
CA ILE A 170 5.79 -19.32 -11.30
C ILE A 170 6.96 -18.51 -11.85
N GLU A 171 7.85 -19.08 -12.66
CA GLU A 171 8.98 -18.36 -13.26
C GLU A 171 8.49 -17.25 -14.21
N LYS A 172 7.50 -17.54 -15.06
CA LYS A 172 6.88 -16.53 -15.96
C LYS A 172 6.25 -15.38 -15.16
N HIS A 173 5.64 -15.70 -14.02
CA HIS A 173 4.97 -14.72 -13.17
C HIS A 173 5.84 -14.28 -11.98
N PHE A 174 7.10 -14.66 -11.93
CA PHE A 174 7.95 -14.47 -10.76
C PHE A 174 8.04 -12.98 -10.45
N TRP A 175 8.32 -12.19 -11.48
CA TRP A 175 8.39 -10.74 -11.38
C TRP A 175 7.04 -10.08 -11.12
N ALA A 176 5.94 -10.71 -11.50
CA ALA A 176 4.60 -10.25 -11.15
C ALA A 176 4.30 -10.47 -9.66
N MET A 177 4.67 -11.63 -9.11
CA MET A 177 4.55 -11.87 -7.67
C MET A 177 5.48 -10.97 -6.86
N VAL A 178 6.70 -10.73 -7.36
CA VAL A 178 7.61 -9.76 -6.77
C VAL A 178 6.99 -8.36 -6.85
N ALA A 179 6.35 -7.98 -7.96
CA ALA A 179 5.63 -6.72 -8.11
C ALA A 179 4.50 -6.58 -7.08
N ASP A 180 3.69 -7.61 -6.90
CA ASP A 180 2.61 -7.62 -5.91
C ASP A 180 3.15 -7.51 -4.49
N GLN A 181 4.22 -8.24 -4.16
CA GLN A 181 4.83 -8.17 -2.84
C GLN A 181 5.49 -6.81 -2.61
N LEU A 182 6.05 -6.22 -3.66
CA LEU A 182 6.54 -4.86 -3.64
C LEU A 182 5.37 -3.90 -3.41
N GLU A 183 4.27 -4.05 -4.12
CA GLU A 183 3.08 -3.22 -3.97
C GLU A 183 2.51 -3.33 -2.56
N LYS A 184 2.46 -4.51 -1.95
CA LYS A 184 1.99 -4.67 -0.56
C LYS A 184 2.87 -3.95 0.44
N SER A 185 4.18 -4.09 0.30
CA SER A 185 5.12 -3.47 1.24
C SER A 185 5.26 -1.97 1.02
N SER A 186 5.14 -1.52 -0.23
CA SER A 186 5.43 -0.15 -0.60
C SER A 186 4.18 0.69 -0.89
N GLY A 187 3.07 0.10 -1.31
CA GLY A 187 1.80 0.75 -1.66
C GLY A 187 1.71 1.31 -3.08
N LYS A 188 2.54 0.85 -4.02
CA LYS A 188 2.43 1.24 -5.44
C LYS A 188 2.66 0.03 -6.32
N LEU A 189 1.83 -0.08 -7.35
CA LEU A 189 1.97 -1.05 -8.40
C LEU A 189 3.17 -0.70 -9.29
N TYR A 190 4.01 -1.70 -9.54
CA TYR A 190 5.15 -1.57 -10.44
C TYR A 190 5.02 -2.59 -11.56
N ASP A 191 5.42 -2.19 -12.77
CA ASP A 191 5.48 -3.10 -13.90
C ASP A 191 6.52 -4.22 -13.62
N PRO A 192 6.12 -5.50 -13.69
CA PRO A 192 7.01 -6.64 -13.47
C PRO A 192 8.30 -6.59 -14.29
N MET A 193 8.21 -6.17 -15.56
CA MET A 193 9.38 -6.07 -16.46
C MET A 193 10.33 -4.97 -16.00
N ALA A 194 9.77 -3.88 -15.49
CA ALA A 194 10.55 -2.81 -14.89
C ALA A 194 11.27 -3.31 -13.62
N ILE A 195 10.62 -4.15 -12.80
CA ILE A 195 11.23 -4.75 -11.60
C ILE A 195 12.30 -5.78 -11.95
N GLN A 196 12.09 -6.59 -12.98
CA GLN A 196 13.07 -7.54 -13.47
C GLN A 196 14.32 -6.85 -14.00
N ALA A 197 14.12 -5.93 -14.93
CA ALA A 197 15.19 -5.10 -15.48
C ALA A 197 15.89 -4.36 -14.34
N ARG A 198 15.12 -3.87 -13.36
CA ARG A 198 15.62 -3.29 -12.12
C ARG A 198 16.48 -4.25 -11.32
N TYR A 199 16.11 -5.50 -11.15
CA TYR A 199 16.84 -6.45 -10.35
C TYR A 199 18.15 -6.92 -11.01
N HIS A 200 18.20 -7.20 -12.32
CA HIS A 200 19.46 -7.50 -13.06
C HIS A 200 20.31 -6.29 -13.39
N GLN A 201 19.70 -5.15 -13.10
CA GLN A 201 20.29 -3.86 -12.91
C GLN A 201 20.97 -3.69 -11.52
N ILE A 202 20.55 -4.43 -10.47
CA ILE A 202 21.09 -4.42 -9.08
C ILE A 202 21.99 -5.60 -8.81
#